data_AF-A0A2A7X262-F1
#
_entry.id   AF-A0A2A7X262-F1
#
_cell.length_a   1.000
_cell.length_b   1.000
_cell.length_c   1.000
_cell.angle_alpha   90.00
_cell.angle_beta   90.00
_cell.angle_gamma   90.00
#
_symmetry.space_group_name_H-M   'P 1'
#
loop_
_entity.id
_entity.type
_entity.pdbx_description
1 polymer ?
#
loop_
_entity_poly.entity_id
_entity_poly.type
_entity_poly.pdbx_seq_one_letter_code
_entity_poly.pdbx_strand_id
1 'polypeptide(L)'
;MHGQFYFNEYHLASTIITLVNYLVFGYVIFWVYRTNVLKPKLWKALIAVLIGLFVFSINFNFDNYHIVIPILPLGLWILLLICKHNGNEERWAKYRRFAWAGFLIRYFFLITSLLQILIEK
;
A
#
# COMPACT_ATOMS: atom_id res chain seq x y z
N MET A 1 -37.22 10.86 14.59
CA MET A 1 -36.85 9.81 13.62
C MET A 1 -35.70 9.03 14.20
N HIS A 2 -35.94 7.85 14.78
CA HIS A 2 -34.89 6.98 15.30
C HIS A 2 -34.18 6.34 14.10
N GLY A 3 -32.92 6.71 13.89
CA GLY A 3 -32.07 6.05 12.90
C GLY A 3 -31.82 4.63 13.36
N GLN A 4 -32.55 3.67 12.78
CA GLN A 4 -32.23 2.27 12.94
C GLN A 4 -30.95 2.01 12.14
N PHE A 5 -29.82 1.95 12.85
CA PHE A 5 -28.57 1.46 12.29
C PHE A 5 -28.73 -0.05 12.09
N TYR A 6 -29.20 -0.44 10.91
CA TYR A 6 -29.14 -1.83 10.47
C TYR A 6 -27.67 -2.18 10.26
N PHE A 7 -27.02 -2.67 11.30
CA PHE A 7 -25.71 -3.31 11.20
C PHE A 7 -25.89 -4.65 10.50
N ASN A 8 -25.87 -4.62 9.17
CA ASN A 8 -25.74 -5.84 8.38
C ASN A 8 -24.35 -6.44 8.70
N GLU A 9 -24.27 -7.73 9.02
CA GLU A 9 -23.02 -8.38 9.45
C GLU A 9 -21.87 -8.18 8.43
N TYR A 10 -22.22 -8.11 7.14
CA TYR A 10 -21.31 -7.80 6.04
C TYR A 10 -20.66 -6.41 6.15
N HIS A 11 -21.41 -5.39 6.58
CA HIS A 11 -20.88 -4.04 6.76
C HIS A 11 -19.89 -3.95 7.94
N LEU A 12 -20.08 -4.78 8.96
CA LEU A 12 -19.14 -4.86 10.07
C LEU A 12 -17.82 -5.50 9.62
N ALA A 13 -17.89 -6.62 8.88
CA ALA A 13 -16.72 -7.30 8.36
C ALA A 13 -15.88 -6.39 7.44
N SER A 14 -16.51 -5.71 6.48
CA SER A 14 -15.82 -4.79 5.56
C SER A 14 -15.14 -3.62 6.29
N THR A 15 -15.79 -3.08 7.32
CA THR A 15 -15.25 -1.99 8.15
C THR A 15 -14.02 -2.45 8.93
N ILE A 16 -14.08 -3.65 9.53
CA ILE A 16 -12.95 -4.23 10.27
C ILE A 16 -11.76 -4.47 9.34
N ILE A 17 -11.98 -5.07 8.16
CA ILE A 17 -10.92 -5.31 7.17
C ILE A 17 -10.26 -3.99 6.74
N THR A 18 -11.07 -2.95 6.52
CA THR A 18 -10.57 -1.62 6.15
C THR A 18 -9.72 -1.00 7.26
N LEU A 19 -10.17 -1.09 8.52
CA LEU A 19 -9.40 -0.62 9.68
C LEU A 19 -8.07 -1.36 9.82
N VAL A 20 -8.08 -2.69 9.67
CA VAL A 20 -6.86 -3.52 9.70
C VAL A 20 -5.90 -3.09 8.58
N ASN A 21 -6.38 -2.85 7.37
CA ASN A 21 -5.55 -2.35 6.26
C ASN A 21 -4.83 -1.04 6.60
N TYR A 22 -5.53 -0.05 7.17
CA TYR A 22 -4.89 1.21 7.57
C TYR A 22 -3.91 1.06 8.73
N LEU A 23 -4.22 0.21 9.72
CA LEU A 23 -3.31 -0.10 10.83
C LEU A 23 -2.04 -0.77 10.32
N VAL A 24 -2.16 -1.75 9.42
CA VAL A 24 -1.03 -2.43 8.78
C VAL A 24 -0.22 -1.44 7.95
N PHE A 25 -0.86 -0.53 7.22
CA PHE A 25 -0.17 0.50 6.45
C PHE A 25 0.68 1.43 7.35
N GLY A 26 0.09 1.94 8.43
CA GLY A 26 0.81 2.77 9.40
C GLY A 26 1.96 2.00 10.06
N TYR A 27 1.71 0.75 10.45
CA TYR A 27 2.72 -0.12 11.06
C TYR A 27 3.89 -0.40 10.10
N VAL A 28 3.63 -0.72 8.83
CA VAL A 28 4.67 -0.97 7.83
C VAL A 28 5.53 0.27 7.61
N ILE A 29 4.93 1.47 7.53
CA ILE A 29 5.69 2.71 7.43
C ILE A 29 6.59 2.90 8.66
N PHE A 30 6.05 2.71 9.86
CA PHE A 30 6.79 2.84 11.10
C PHE A 30 7.93 1.81 11.20
N TRP A 31 7.67 0.55 10.88
CA TRP A 31 8.64 -0.53 10.89
C TRP A 31 9.78 -0.30 9.90
N VAL A 32 9.45 0.13 8.68
CA VAL A 32 10.46 0.47 7.66
C VAL A 32 11.26 1.68 8.10
N TYR A 33 10.63 2.72 8.66
CA TYR A 33 11.34 3.87 9.18
C TYR A 33 12.32 3.50 10.31
N ARG A 34 11.92 2.61 11.23
CA ARG A 34 12.76 2.14 12.34
C ARG A 34 13.92 1.25 11.87
N THR A 35 13.67 0.39 10.89
CA THR A 35 14.64 -0.59 10.37
C THR A 35 15.63 0.02 9.36
N ASN A 36 15.37 1.24 8.89
CA ASN A 36 16.29 1.95 8.01
C ASN A 36 17.46 2.55 8.81
N VAL A 37 18.65 1.98 8.59
CA VAL A 37 19.92 2.44 9.17
C VAL A 37 20.20 3.90 8.81
N LEU A 38 19.97 4.24 7.54
CA LEU A 38 20.07 5.60 7.03
C LEU A 38 18.74 6.30 7.30
N LYS A 39 18.58 6.94 8.47
CA LYS A 39 17.37 7.69 8.84
C LYS A 39 17.16 8.85 7.83
N PRO A 40 16.16 8.79 6.92
CA PRO A 40 15.85 9.91 6.05
C PRO A 40 15.04 10.95 6.83
N LYS A 41 14.98 12.18 6.30
CA LYS A 41 13.99 13.15 6.80
C LYS A 41 12.59 12.55 6.61
N LEU A 42 11.73 12.66 7.62
CA LEU A 42 10.39 12.06 7.65
C LEU A 42 9.57 12.35 6.37
N TRP A 43 9.56 13.62 5.94
CA TRP A 43 8.90 14.05 4.71
C TRP A 43 9.42 13.36 3.44
N LYS A 44 10.73 13.11 3.34
CA LYS A 44 11.31 12.40 2.17
C LYS A 44 10.98 10.91 2.20
N ALA A 45 10.91 10.31 3.38
CA ALA A 45 10.46 8.93 3.55
C ALA A 45 8.99 8.79 3.14
N LEU A 46 8.12 9.71 3.56
CA LEU A 46 6.71 9.74 3.13
C LEU A 46 6.58 9.84 1.61
N ILE A 47 7.33 10.74 0.97
CA ILE A 47 7.34 10.84 -0.51
C ILE A 47 7.80 9.51 -1.13
N ALA A 48 8.83 8.86 -0.61
CA ALA A 48 9.32 7.60 -1.15
C ALA A 48 8.28 6.45 -1.02
N VAL A 49 7.55 6.40 0.10
CA VAL A 49 6.43 5.44 0.28
C VAL A 49 5.29 5.77 -0.67
N LEU A 50 4.90 7.05 -0.80
CA LEU A 50 3.85 7.50 -1.71
C LEU A 50 4.18 7.17 -3.17
N ILE A 51 5.44 7.37 -3.57
CA ILE A 51 5.94 6.95 -4.86
C ILE A 51 5.86 5.42 -4.96
N GLY A 52 6.29 4.67 -3.95
CA GLY A 52 6.18 3.20 -3.91
C GLY A 52 4.75 2.66 -4.05
N LEU A 53 3.74 3.41 -3.57
CA LEU A 53 2.33 3.08 -3.76
C LEU A 53 1.88 3.22 -5.21
N PHE A 54 2.58 3.99 -6.05
CA PHE A 54 2.32 4.02 -7.48
C PHE A 54 2.74 2.69 -8.09
N VAL A 55 1.74 1.96 -8.57
CA VAL A 55 1.91 0.64 -9.14
C VAL A 55 1.08 0.55 -10.40
N PHE A 56 1.64 -0.08 -11.43
CA PHE A 56 0.84 -0.44 -12.59
C PHE A 56 -0.02 -1.62 -12.18
N SER A 57 -1.33 -1.47 -12.32
CA SER A 57 -2.28 -2.53 -12.00
C SER A 57 -3.14 -2.86 -13.19
N ILE A 58 -3.48 -4.14 -13.33
CA ILE A 58 -4.48 -4.60 -14.28
C ILE A 58 -5.76 -4.85 -13.49
N ASN A 59 -6.86 -4.24 -13.98
CA ASN A 59 -8.18 -4.40 -13.41
C ASN A 59 -8.87 -5.57 -14.13
N PHE A 60 -9.26 -6.57 -13.36
CA PHE A 60 -10.14 -7.63 -13.83
C PHE A 60 -11.53 -7.38 -13.25
N ASN A 61 -12.52 -7.24 -14.14
CA ASN A 61 -13.92 -7.21 -13.74
C ASN A 61 -14.46 -8.63 -13.85
N PHE A 62 -14.79 -9.24 -12.72
CA PHE A 62 -15.44 -10.55 -12.66
C PHE A 62 -16.81 -10.36 -12.02
N ASP A 63 -17.87 -10.49 -12.83
CA ASP A 63 -19.26 -10.14 -12.48
C ASP A 63 -19.36 -8.73 -11.87
N ASN A 64 -19.59 -8.64 -10.55
CA ASN A 64 -19.74 -7.40 -9.77
C ASN A 64 -18.49 -7.01 -8.95
N TYR A 65 -17.40 -7.78 -9.06
CA TYR A 65 -16.19 -7.56 -8.28
C TYR A 65 -15.07 -6.96 -9.14
N HIS A 66 -14.49 -5.87 -8.64
CA HIS A 66 -13.34 -5.22 -9.24
C HIS A 66 -12.05 -5.69 -8.57
N ILE A 67 -11.31 -6.60 -9.21
CA ILE A 67 -10.05 -7.12 -8.70
C ILE A 67 -8.90 -6.36 -9.35
N VAL A 68 -8.08 -5.70 -8.52
CA VAL A 68 -6.97 -4.86 -8.99
C VAL A 68 -5.64 -5.53 -8.69
N ILE A 69 -5.01 -6.13 -9.70
CA ILE A 69 -3.74 -6.84 -9.50
C ILE A 69 -2.57 -5.88 -9.75
N PRO A 70 -1.75 -5.56 -8.74
CA PRO A 70 -0.51 -4.81 -8.94
C PRO A 70 0.52 -5.71 -9.62
N ILE A 71 1.09 -5.28 -10.75
CA ILE A 71 2.05 -6.08 -11.54
C ILE A 71 3.42 -5.41 -11.60
N LEU A 72 3.49 -4.12 -11.97
CA LEU A 72 4.76 -3.43 -12.07
C LEU A 72 4.94 -2.37 -10.96
N PRO A 73 6.06 -2.41 -10.22
CA PRO A 73 6.39 -1.39 -9.21
C PRO A 73 6.88 -0.09 -9.88
N LEU A 74 5.99 0.60 -10.60
CA LEU A 74 6.26 1.87 -11.30
C LEU A 74 6.93 2.91 -10.38
N GLY A 75 6.49 2.98 -9.13
CA GLY A 75 7.10 3.80 -8.10
C GLY A 75 8.59 3.56 -7.91
N LEU A 76 9.02 2.30 -7.96
CA LEU A 76 10.42 1.94 -7.80
C LEU A 76 11.26 2.44 -8.97
N TRP A 77 10.73 2.35 -10.19
CA TRP A 77 11.36 2.88 -11.40
C TRP A 77 11.47 4.41 -11.37
N ILE A 78 10.42 5.11 -10.93
CA ILE A 78 10.44 6.57 -10.75
C ILE A 78 11.52 6.97 -9.76
N LEU A 79 11.58 6.32 -8.60
CA LEU A 79 12.57 6.60 -7.57
C LEU A 79 13.99 6.28 -8.05
N LEU A 80 14.16 5.21 -8.84
CA LEU A 80 15.43 4.83 -9.44
C LEU A 80 15.90 5.90 -10.43
N LEU A 81 15.03 6.41 -11.31
CA LEU A 81 15.35 7.49 -12.24
C LEU A 81 15.78 8.77 -11.51
N ILE A 82 15.05 9.18 -10.47
CA ILE A 82 15.37 10.38 -9.66
C ILE A 82 16.72 10.23 -8.93
N CYS A 83 17.01 9.05 -8.38
CA CYS A 83 18.27 8.81 -7.68
C CYS A 83 19.45 8.66 -8.66
N LYS A 84 19.24 7.98 -9.79
CA LYS A 84 20.25 7.75 -10.83
C LYS A 84 20.64 9.05 -11.53
N HIS A 85 19.68 9.94 -11.81
CA HIS A 85 19.97 11.26 -12.36
C HIS A 85 20.93 12.07 -11.46
N ASN A 86 20.88 11.86 -10.14
CA ASN A 86 21.74 12.57 -9.20
C ASN A 86 23.08 11.86 -8.90
N GLY A 87 23.40 10.77 -9.61
CA GLY A 87 24.69 10.07 -9.48
C GLY A 87 25.00 9.51 -8.08
N ASN A 88 23.99 9.33 -7.23
CA ASN A 88 24.18 9.12 -5.80
C ASN A 88 23.58 7.78 -5.36
N GLU A 89 24.32 6.69 -5.55
CA GLU A 89 23.89 5.32 -5.27
C GLU A 89 23.53 5.10 -3.79
N GLU A 90 24.18 5.80 -2.86
CA GLU A 90 23.82 5.79 -1.45
C GLU A 90 22.39 6.29 -1.19
N ARG A 91 21.92 7.29 -1.95
CA ARG A 91 20.54 7.78 -1.83
C ARG A 91 19.55 6.72 -2.30
N TRP A 92 19.85 6.02 -3.39
CA TRP A 92 19.01 4.91 -3.85
C TRP A 92 18.89 3.84 -2.77
N ALA A 93 20.02 3.40 -2.20
CA ALA A 93 20.02 2.41 -1.12
C ALA A 93 19.17 2.86 0.09
N LYS A 94 19.20 4.15 0.41
CA LYS A 94 18.41 4.77 1.49
C LYS A 94 16.90 4.76 1.25
N TYR A 95 16.44 5.09 0.05
CA TYR A 95 15.00 5.23 -0.23
C TYR A 95 14.34 3.99 -0.83
N ARG A 96 15.12 3.06 -1.41
CA ARG A 96 14.61 1.83 -2.06
C ARG A 96 13.72 1.00 -1.13
N ARG A 97 14.09 0.87 0.15
CA ARG A 97 13.30 0.10 1.14
C ARG A 97 11.91 0.71 1.36
N PHE A 98 11.78 2.04 1.33
CA PHE A 98 10.49 2.72 1.45
C PHE A 98 9.61 2.52 0.22
N ALA A 99 10.20 2.55 -0.97
CA ALA A 99 9.45 2.29 -2.21
C ALA A 99 8.94 0.83 -2.27
N TRP A 100 9.77 -0.15 -1.87
CA TRP A 100 9.32 -1.54 -1.74
C TRP A 100 8.21 -1.72 -0.71
N ALA A 101 8.25 -0.99 0.41
CA ALA A 101 7.19 -1.02 1.41
C ALA A 101 5.84 -0.55 0.84
N GLY A 102 5.85 0.56 0.10
CA GLY A 102 4.68 1.07 -0.60
C GLY A 102 4.17 0.13 -1.69
N PHE A 103 5.05 -0.62 -2.35
CA PHE A 103 4.62 -1.64 -3.32
C PHE A 103 4.00 -2.86 -2.62
N LEU A 104 4.64 -3.38 -1.56
CA LEU A 104 4.17 -4.56 -0.84
C LEU A 104 2.81 -4.36 -0.18
N ILE A 105 2.51 -3.16 0.32
CA ILE A 105 1.19 -2.91 0.94
C ILE A 105 0.05 -3.02 -0.09
N ARG A 106 0.31 -2.75 -1.38
CA ARG A 106 -0.69 -2.95 -2.44
C ARG A 106 -1.09 -4.42 -2.58
N TYR A 107 -0.14 -5.34 -2.43
CA TYR A 107 -0.44 -6.78 -2.40
C TYR A 107 -1.21 -7.17 -1.15
N PHE A 108 -0.86 -6.60 0.00
CA PHE A 108 -1.63 -6.84 1.23
C PHE A 108 -3.10 -6.42 1.06
N PHE A 109 -3.34 -5.23 0.49
CA PHE A 109 -4.70 -4.74 0.20
C PHE A 109 -5.42 -5.60 -0.83
N LEU A 110 -4.71 -6.12 -1.83
CA LEU A 110 -5.29 -7.09 -2.77
C LEU A 110 -5.72 -8.37 -2.05
N ILE A 111 -4.88 -8.94 -1.18
CA ILE A 111 -5.20 -10.17 -0.44
C ILE A 111 -6.42 -9.95 0.45
N THR A 112 -6.48 -8.82 1.18
CA THR A 112 -7.62 -8.52 2.04
C THR A 112 -8.89 -8.24 1.25
N SER A 113 -8.78 -7.64 0.05
CA SER A 113 -9.90 -7.48 -0.87
C SER A 113 -10.41 -8.83 -1.38
N LEU A 114 -9.53 -9.77 -1.74
CA LEU A 114 -9.92 -11.13 -2.13
C LEU A 114 -10.58 -11.89 -0.97
N LEU A 115 -10.08 -11.71 0.25
CA LEU A 115 -10.68 -12.29 1.45
C LEU A 115 -12.09 -11.73 1.70
N GLN A 116 -12.29 -10.43 1.48
CA GLN A 116 -13.60 -9.80 1.60
C GLN A 116 -14.60 -10.40 0.59
N ILE A 117 -14.18 -10.58 -0.67
CA ILE A 117 -14.99 -11.25 -1.70
C ILE A 117 -15.38 -12.67 -1.25
N LEU A 118 -14.46 -13.42 -0.63
CA LEU A 118 -14.73 -14.76 -0.14
C LEU A 118 -15.71 -14.79 1.05
N ILE A 119 -15.73 -13.76 1.88
CA ILE A 119 -16.64 -13.66 3.04
C ILE A 119 -18.04 -13.21 2.60
N GLU A 120 -18.11 -12.33 1.61
CA GLU A 120 -19.38 -11.79 1.08
C GLU A 120 -20.11 -12.75 0.13
N LYS A 121 -19.39 -13.72 -0.44
CA LYS A 121 -19.90 -14.77 -1.31
C LYS A 121 -20.42 -15.98 -0.53
#